data_AF-A0A6A3BH80-F1
#
_entry.id   AF-A0A6A3BH80-F1
#
_cell.length_a   1.000
_cell.length_b   1.000
_cell.length_c   1.000
_cell.angle_alpha   90.00
_cell.angle_beta   90.00
_cell.angle_gamma   90.00
#
_symmetry.space_group_name_H-M   'P 1'
#
loop_
_entity.id
_entity.type
_entity.pdbx_description
1 polymer ?
#
loop_
_entity_poly.entity_id
_entity_poly.type
_entity_poly.pdbx_seq_one_letter_code
_entity_poly.pdbx_strand_id
1 'polypeptide(L)'
;MATTSHYLYRMTILRFISLLAPVMGPEITCSKLLPVVVNASKDRVANIKFNVAKVLQSFVPIVDQSVVEATIRPCLVELSEDPDMDVRYFATQGLQSINH
;
A
#
# COMPACT_ATOMS: atom_id res chain seq x y z
N MET A 1 -4.72 0.16 26.91
CA MET A 1 -5.61 0.72 25.86
C MET A 1 -5.09 2.11 25.49
N ALA A 2 -4.27 2.20 24.45
CA ALA A 2 -3.66 3.46 24.04
C ALA A 2 -4.64 4.24 23.15
N THR A 3 -5.34 5.19 23.73
CA THR A 3 -6.21 6.17 23.07
C THR A 3 -5.38 7.24 22.34
N THR A 4 -4.34 6.84 21.63
CA THR A 4 -3.52 7.74 20.81
C THR A 4 -3.93 7.67 19.35
N SER A 5 -4.79 8.62 19.02
CA SER A 5 -5.13 9.26 17.75
C SER A 5 -3.95 9.61 16.79
N HIS A 6 -2.85 8.87 16.75
CA HIS A 6 -1.60 9.37 16.16
C HIS A 6 -1.32 8.79 14.77
N TYR A 7 -1.58 9.61 13.77
CA TYR A 7 -1.10 9.50 12.39
C TYR A 7 0.33 8.93 12.27
N LEU A 8 1.24 9.32 13.18
CA LEU A 8 2.62 8.84 13.22
C LEU A 8 2.73 7.31 13.40
N TYR A 9 1.91 6.68 14.25
CA TYR A 9 1.97 5.22 14.39
C TYR A 9 1.57 4.50 13.10
N ARG A 10 0.55 5.00 12.41
CA ARG A 10 0.09 4.44 11.13
C ARG A 10 1.17 4.58 10.05
N MET A 11 1.83 5.75 10.00
CA MET A 11 3.00 5.95 9.14
C MET A 11 4.15 5.00 9.48
N THR A 12 4.46 4.85 10.77
CA THR A 12 5.52 3.96 11.23
C THR A 12 5.22 2.51 10.84
N ILE A 13 3.98 2.05 11.00
CA ILE A 13 3.56 0.71 10.57
C ILE A 13 3.77 0.52 9.06
N LEU A 14 3.33 1.47 8.23
CA LEU A 14 3.52 1.38 6.76
C LEU A 14 5.00 1.29 6.39
N ARG A 15 5.87 2.07 7.05
CA ARG A 15 7.32 2.01 6.84
C ARG A 15 7.89 0.65 7.23
N PHE A 16 7.51 0.13 8.40
CA PHE A 16 7.95 -1.20 8.82
C PHE A 16 7.49 -2.28 7.84
N ILE A 17 6.26 -2.21 7.35
CA ILE A 17 5.75 -3.16 6.37
C ILE A 17 6.58 -3.14 5.08
N SER A 18 6.92 -1.97 4.53
CA SER A 18 7.78 -1.89 3.34
C SER A 18 9.18 -2.50 3.54
N LEU A 19 9.72 -2.41 4.76
CA LEU A 19 11.04 -2.97 5.07
C LEU A 19 10.99 -4.49 5.31
N LEU A 20 9.88 -5.01 5.84
CA LEU A 20 9.74 -6.42 6.17
C LEU A 20 9.28 -7.27 4.98
N ALA A 21 8.48 -6.74 4.06
CA ALA A 21 7.91 -7.53 2.97
C ALA A 21 8.96 -8.30 2.14
N PRO A 22 10.12 -7.71 1.76
CA PRO A 22 11.15 -8.44 0.99
C PRO A 22 11.77 -9.60 1.76
N VAL A 23 11.81 -9.55 3.10
CA VAL A 23 12.44 -10.59 3.94
C VAL A 23 11.46 -11.64 4.44
N MET A 24 10.16 -11.34 4.45
CA MET A 24 9.11 -12.27 4.88
C MET A 24 8.63 -13.20 3.76
N GLY A 25 8.96 -12.88 2.51
CA GLY A 25 8.57 -13.67 1.34
C GLY A 25 7.10 -13.49 0.92
N PRO A 26 6.70 -14.10 -0.22
CA PRO A 26 5.38 -13.91 -0.83
C PRO A 26 4.23 -14.33 0.08
N GLU A 27 4.33 -15.49 0.73
CA GLU A 27 3.23 -16.06 1.52
C GLU A 27 2.82 -15.15 2.70
N ILE A 28 3.79 -14.70 3.50
CA ILE A 28 3.54 -13.81 4.63
C ILE A 28 3.16 -12.41 4.14
N THR A 29 3.78 -11.92 3.07
CA THR A 29 3.43 -10.62 2.48
C THR A 29 1.97 -10.60 2.04
N CYS A 30 1.50 -11.63 1.34
CA CYS A 30 0.11 -11.75 0.91
C CYS A 30 -0.87 -11.95 2.07
N SER A 31 -0.57 -12.87 3.00
CA SER A 31 -1.54 -13.29 4.03
C SER A 31 -1.60 -12.37 5.24
N LYS A 32 -0.54 -11.61 5.55
CA LYS A 32 -0.44 -10.78 6.76
C LYS A 32 -0.24 -9.30 6.48
N LEU A 33 0.64 -8.95 5.53
CA LEU A 33 1.04 -7.56 5.33
C LEU A 33 0.12 -6.81 4.37
N LEU A 34 -0.21 -7.42 3.23
CA LEU A 34 -1.07 -6.83 2.20
C LEU A 34 -2.45 -6.41 2.74
N PRO A 35 -3.16 -7.21 3.57
CA PRO A 35 -4.45 -6.79 4.13
C PRO A 35 -4.35 -5.52 4.98
N VAL A 36 -3.25 -5.34 5.71
CA VAL A 36 -3.02 -4.14 6.54
C VAL A 36 -2.83 -2.90 5.65
N VAL A 37 -2.06 -3.05 4.57
CA VAL A 37 -1.79 -1.97 3.60
C VAL A 37 -3.07 -1.59 2.83
N VAL A 38 -3.84 -2.58 2.37
CA VAL A 38 -5.12 -2.36 1.68
C VAL A 38 -6.11 -1.67 2.60
N ASN A 39 -6.22 -2.07 3.87
CA ASN A 39 -7.08 -1.38 4.83
C ASN A 39 -6.64 0.08 5.07
N ALA A 40 -5.33 0.34 5.09
CA ALA A 40 -4.79 1.69 5.23
C ALA A 40 -5.07 2.58 4.01
N SER A 41 -5.43 2.04 2.83
CA SER A 41 -5.82 2.84 1.66
C SER A 41 -7.06 3.70 1.91
N LYS A 42 -7.88 3.32 2.90
CA LYS A 42 -9.12 4.03 3.30
C LYS A 42 -8.88 5.12 4.35
N ASP A 43 -7.63 5.39 4.72
CA ASP A 43 -7.32 6.36 5.76
C ASP A 43 -7.72 7.78 5.35
N ARG A 44 -8.33 8.55 6.25
CA ARG A 44 -8.71 9.95 5.97
C ARG A 44 -7.53 10.89 5.67
N VAL A 45 -6.30 10.52 6.03
CA VAL A 45 -5.13 11.37 5.84
C VAL A 45 -4.45 11.02 4.51
N ALA A 46 -4.43 11.97 3.58
CA ALA A 46 -3.79 11.80 2.25
C ALA A 46 -2.35 11.29 2.33
N ASN A 47 -1.59 11.75 3.33
CA ASN A 47 -0.22 11.30 3.55
C ASN A 47 -0.12 9.79 3.84
N ILE A 48 -1.09 9.20 4.54
CA ILE A 48 -1.16 7.75 4.69
C ILE A 48 -1.44 7.09 3.35
N LYS A 49 -2.44 7.59 2.61
CA LYS A 49 -2.87 7.00 1.33
C LYS A 49 -1.77 7.00 0.27
N PHE A 50 -1.01 8.07 0.11
CA PHE A 50 0.07 8.07 -0.87
C PHE A 50 1.24 7.15 -0.46
N ASN A 51 1.47 6.98 0.85
CA ASN A 51 2.45 6.00 1.32
C ASN A 51 1.94 4.57 1.12
N VAL A 52 0.63 4.33 1.22
CA VAL A 52 0.03 3.04 0.82
C VAL A 52 0.33 2.74 -0.64
N ALA A 53 0.15 3.70 -1.56
CA ALA A 53 0.48 3.51 -2.97
C ALA A 53 1.95 3.09 -3.19
N LYS A 54 2.89 3.74 -2.49
CA LYS A 54 4.33 3.38 -2.53
C LYS A 54 4.60 1.97 -2.00
N VAL A 55 3.96 1.59 -0.90
CA VAL A 55 4.11 0.24 -0.32
C VAL A 55 3.53 -0.81 -1.27
N LEU A 56 2.35 -0.57 -1.83
CA LEU A 56 1.73 -1.46 -2.81
C LEU A 56 2.61 -1.64 -4.05
N GLN A 57 3.22 -0.58 -4.56
CA GLN A 57 4.22 -0.66 -5.63
C GLN A 57 5.41 -1.57 -5.25
N SER A 58 5.92 -1.45 -4.02
CA SER A 58 7.03 -2.31 -3.55
C SER A 58 6.66 -3.78 -3.41
N PHE A 59 5.36 -4.12 -3.35
CA PHE A 59 4.90 -5.51 -3.24
C PHE A 59 4.80 -6.20 -4.60
N VAL A 60 4.68 -5.44 -5.69
CA VAL A 60 4.57 -5.97 -7.06
C VAL A 60 5.64 -7.02 -7.39
N PRO A 61 6.94 -6.81 -7.13
CA PRO A 61 7.96 -7.83 -7.43
C PRO A 61 8.02 -8.99 -6.41
N ILE A 62 7.24 -8.94 -5.33
CA ILE A 62 7.30 -9.92 -4.23
C ILE A 62 6.18 -10.96 -4.34
N VAL A 63 4.99 -10.53 -4.77
CA VAL A 63 3.79 -11.37 -4.75
C VAL A 63 3.44 -11.90 -6.14
N ASP A 64 2.62 -12.95 -6.20
CA ASP A 64 2.17 -13.53 -7.46
C ASP A 64 1.35 -12.54 -8.29
N GLN A 65 1.47 -12.63 -9.61
CA GLN A 65 0.72 -11.78 -10.55
C GLN A 65 -0.79 -11.83 -10.32
N SER A 66 -1.33 -12.98 -9.92
CA SER A 66 -2.76 -13.12 -9.59
C SER A 66 -3.18 -12.21 -8.43
N VAL A 67 -2.33 -12.04 -7.41
CA VAL A 67 -2.54 -11.14 -6.28
C VAL A 67 -2.42 -9.68 -6.72
N VAL A 68 -1.45 -9.40 -7.60
CA VAL A 68 -1.29 -8.06 -8.19
C VAL A 68 -2.57 -7.64 -8.91
N GLU A 69 -3.09 -8.49 -9.79
CA GLU A 69 -4.30 -8.20 -10.57
C GLU A 69 -5.57 -8.18 -9.73
N ALA A 70 -5.72 -9.10 -8.78
CA ALA A 70 -6.95 -9.22 -8.00
C ALA A 70 -7.07 -8.20 -6.87
N THR A 71 -5.95 -7.69 -6.34
CA THR A 71 -5.94 -6.87 -5.12
C THR A 71 -5.17 -5.55 -5.28
N ILE A 72 -3.92 -5.61 -5.73
CA ILE A 72 -3.04 -4.42 -5.78
C ILE A 72 -3.53 -3.43 -6.84
N ARG A 73 -3.75 -3.89 -8.07
CA ARG A 73 -4.18 -3.04 -9.18
C ARG A 73 -5.51 -2.33 -8.86
N PRO A 74 -6.59 -3.01 -8.43
CA PRO A 74 -7.84 -2.33 -8.07
C PRO A 74 -7.66 -1.28 -6.97
N CYS A 75 -6.83 -1.56 -5.96
CA CYS A 75 -6.56 -0.61 -4.88
C CYS A 75 -5.82 0.63 -5.40
N LEU A 76 -4.86 0.46 -6.31
CA LEU A 76 -4.16 1.59 -6.93
C LEU A 76 -5.05 2.39 -7.88
N VAL A 77 -5.96 1.74 -8.62
CA VAL A 77 -6.96 2.44 -9.44
C VAL A 77 -7.88 3.29 -8.57
N GLU A 78 -8.32 2.79 -7.41
CA GLU A 78 -9.13 3.63 -6.51
C GLU A 78 -8.34 4.83 -5.97
N LEU A 79 -7.07 4.64 -5.62
CA LEU A 79 -6.21 5.73 -5.15
C LEU A 79 -5.85 6.72 -6.28
N SER A 80 -5.87 6.31 -7.56
CA SER A 80 -5.63 7.23 -8.68
C SER A 80 -6.74 8.26 -8.88
N GLU A 81 -7.92 8.02 -8.29
CA GLU A 81 -9.07 8.92 -8.33
C GLU A 81 -9.23 9.76 -7.03
N ASP A 82 -8.26 9.71 -6.11
CA ASP A 82 -8.32 10.45 -4.85
C ASP A 82 -8.27 11.98 -5.07
N PRO A 83 -8.97 12.81 -4.28
CA PRO A 83 -8.91 14.27 -4.41
C PRO A 83 -7.52 14.87 -4.17
N ASP A 84 -6.65 14.21 -3.41
CA ASP A 84 -5.29 14.68 -3.15
C ASP A 84 -4.32 14.36 -4.31
N MET A 85 -3.55 15.37 -4.74
CA MET A 85 -2.66 15.25 -5.90
C MET A 85 -1.54 14.23 -5.70
N ASP A 86 -0.95 14.15 -4.50
CA ASP A 86 0.15 13.23 -4.23
C ASP A 86 -0.36 11.79 -4.23
N VAL A 87 -1.56 11.56 -3.69
CA VAL A 87 -2.18 10.23 -3.72
C VAL A 87 -2.37 9.76 -5.16
N ARG A 88 -2.94 10.59 -6.04
CA ARG A 88 -3.10 10.25 -7.46
C ARG A 88 -1.78 10.00 -8.16
N TYR A 89 -0.79 10.86 -7.91
CA TYR A 89 0.52 10.76 -8.53
C TYR A 89 1.20 9.42 -8.19
N PHE A 90 1.31 9.09 -6.90
CA PHE A 90 1.97 7.85 -6.47
C PHE A 90 1.17 6.59 -6.84
N ALA A 91 -0.17 6.66 -6.85
CA ALA A 91 -1.00 5.57 -7.33
C ALA A 91 -0.79 5.29 -8.82
N THR A 92 -0.72 6.34 -9.64
CA THR A 92 -0.45 6.23 -11.08
C THR A 92 0.94 5.66 -11.35
N GLN A 93 1.96 6.08 -10.58
CA GLN A 93 3.30 5.48 -10.65
C GLN A 93 3.28 3.98 -10.31
N GLY A 94 2.52 3.58 -9.28
CA GLY A 94 2.32 2.18 -8.94
C GLY A 94 1.67 1.38 -10.08
N LEU A 95 0.63 1.92 -10.71
CA LEU A 95 -0.03 1.29 -11.86
C LEU A 95 0.91 1.13 -13.06
N GLN A 96 1.75 2.13 -13.33
CA GLN A 96 2.75 2.05 -14.40
C GLN A 96 3.76 0.93 -14.15
N SER A 97 4.19 0.72 -12.91
CA SER A 97 5.11 -0.37 -12.57
C SER A 97 4.54 -1.78 -12.66
N ILE A 98 3.21 -1.93 -12.79
CA ILE A 98 2.58 -3.24 -13.01
C ILE A 98 2.52 -3.59 -14.51
N ASN A 99 2.48 -2.57 -15.37
CA ASN A 99 2.32 -2.75 -16.81
C ASN A 99 3.66 -2.97 -17.56
N HIS A 100 4.77 -2.99 -16.83
CA HIS A 100 6.13 -3.22 -17.32
C HIS A 100 6.67 -4.51 -16.72
#